data_AF-A0A9D5EXD0-F1
#
_entry.id   AF-A0A9D5EXD0-F1
#
_cell.length_a   1.000
_cell.length_b   1.000
_cell.length_c   1.000
_cell.angle_alpha   90.00
_cell.angle_beta   90.00
_cell.angle_gamma   90.00
#
_symmetry.space_group_name_H-M   'P 1'
#
loop_
_entity.id
_entity.type
_entity.pdbx_description
1 polymer ?
#
loop_
_entity_poly.entity_id
_entity_poly.type
_entity_poly.pdbx_seq_one_letter_code
_entity_poly.pdbx_strand_id
1 'polypeptide(L)'
;MGRIFTIGYENLTPASLETLVTRLRVTLIDVRSRPYGRVKRGFAKKDLEVLLGDNYEWWGKELGGMGAGVTAAGLDRLGADKRDLMLMCQEHSPASCHRHHMIGVPLADRYRVVEHICEQDVVTATELARAMRDGDEYTCEDLAELLDDRN
;
A
#
# COMPACT_ATOMS: atom_id res chain seq x y z
N MET A 1 12.80 -0.72 -12.81
CA MET A 1 12.56 -0.70 -11.35
C MET A 1 11.05 -0.68 -11.18
N GLY A 2 10.45 -1.55 -10.37
CA GLY A 2 8.98 -1.59 -10.26
C GLY A 2 8.40 -0.40 -9.49
N ARG A 3 7.08 -0.23 -9.51
CA ARG A 3 6.33 0.80 -8.74
C ARG A 3 5.88 0.27 -7.39
N ILE A 4 5.64 1.18 -6.45
CA ILE A 4 5.02 0.85 -5.15
C ILE A 4 3.71 1.62 -5.04
N PHE A 5 2.62 0.87 -5.04
CA PHE A 5 1.30 1.36 -4.66
C PHE A 5 1.07 1.08 -3.19
N THR A 6 0.15 1.80 -2.58
CA THR A 6 -0.30 1.53 -1.24
C THR A 6 -1.81 1.74 -1.14
N ILE A 7 -2.48 0.97 -0.28
CA ILE A 7 -3.92 1.00 -0.17
C ILE A 7 -4.40 0.73 1.26
N GLY A 8 -5.50 1.37 1.65
CA GLY A 8 -6.22 1.12 2.90
C GLY A 8 -7.41 0.22 2.67
N TYR A 9 -7.54 -0.88 3.42
CA TYR A 9 -8.61 -1.86 3.14
C TYR A 9 -9.95 -1.56 3.81
N GLU A 10 -10.02 -0.54 4.66
CA GLU A 10 -11.22 -0.16 5.44
C GLU A 10 -12.49 -0.01 4.58
N ASN A 11 -12.38 0.56 3.38
CA ASN A 11 -13.50 0.72 2.44
C ASN A 11 -13.51 -0.29 1.28
N LEU A 12 -12.55 -1.21 1.20
CA LEU A 12 -12.46 -2.18 0.09
C LEU A 12 -13.31 -3.42 0.29
N THR A 13 -13.70 -4.06 -0.80
CA THR A 13 -14.17 -5.46 -0.78
C THR A 13 -13.04 -6.38 -1.21
N PRO A 14 -13.07 -7.69 -0.87
CA PRO A 14 -12.09 -8.63 -1.39
C PRO A 14 -12.07 -8.66 -2.93
N ALA A 15 -13.23 -8.60 -3.58
CA ALA A 15 -13.34 -8.58 -5.04
C ALA A 15 -12.74 -7.32 -5.67
N SER A 16 -12.97 -6.14 -5.07
CA SER A 16 -12.36 -4.90 -5.57
C SER A 16 -10.84 -4.90 -5.36
N LEU A 17 -10.35 -5.46 -4.25
CA LEU A 17 -8.91 -5.64 -4.02
C LEU A 17 -8.29 -6.59 -5.07
N GLU A 18 -8.91 -7.75 -5.32
CA GLU A 18 -8.44 -8.71 -6.33
C GLU A 18 -8.38 -8.09 -7.73
N THR A 19 -9.39 -7.29 -8.08
CA THR A 19 -9.43 -6.55 -9.35
C THR A 19 -8.23 -5.60 -9.47
N LEU A 20 -7.94 -4.83 -8.41
CA LEU A 20 -6.80 -3.91 -8.42
C LEU A 20 -5.47 -4.64 -8.51
N VAL A 21 -5.28 -5.71 -7.73
CA VAL A 21 -4.05 -6.51 -7.74
C VAL A 21 -3.80 -7.09 -9.14
N THR A 22 -4.86 -7.59 -9.78
CA THR A 22 -4.80 -8.19 -11.11
C THR A 22 -4.55 -7.15 -12.21
N ARG A 23 -5.33 -6.07 -12.24
CA ARG A 23 -5.20 -5.03 -13.28
C ARG A 23 -3.87 -4.30 -13.21
N LEU A 24 -3.37 -4.02 -12.01
CA LEU A 24 -2.07 -3.37 -11.82
C LEU A 24 -0.89 -4.35 -11.97
N ARG A 25 -1.15 -5.67 -11.99
CA ARG A 25 -0.14 -6.74 -12.06
C ARG A 25 0.89 -6.64 -10.93
N VAL A 26 0.39 -6.45 -9.71
CA VAL A 26 1.21 -6.22 -8.50
C VAL A 26 1.23 -7.45 -7.59
N THR A 27 2.27 -7.55 -6.76
CA THR A 27 2.22 -8.40 -5.55
C THR A 27 1.72 -7.57 -4.36
N LEU A 28 0.65 -8.04 -3.71
CA LEU A 28 0.13 -7.44 -2.48
C LEU A 28 1.01 -7.83 -1.28
N ILE A 29 1.62 -6.83 -0.66
CA ILE A 29 2.40 -6.96 0.57
C ILE A 29 1.56 -6.46 1.75
N ASP A 30 1.14 -7.39 2.60
CA ASP A 30 0.38 -7.11 3.81
C ASP A 30 1.34 -6.67 4.92
N VAL A 31 1.34 -5.37 5.20
CA VAL A 31 2.20 -4.74 6.21
C VAL A 31 1.54 -4.70 7.59
N ARG A 32 0.33 -5.26 7.75
CA ARG A 32 -0.36 -5.25 9.04
C ARG A 32 0.40 -6.12 10.03
N SER A 33 0.72 -5.59 11.20
CA SER A 33 1.35 -6.37 12.28
C SER A 33 0.54 -7.61 12.65
N ARG A 34 -0.80 -7.53 12.57
CA ARG A 34 -1.71 -8.61 12.99
C ARG A 34 -2.90 -8.72 12.01
N PRO A 35 -2.79 -9.50 10.92
CA PRO A 35 -3.82 -9.63 9.89
C PRO A 35 -4.96 -10.59 10.31
N TYR A 36 -5.63 -10.27 11.42
CA TYR A 36 -6.72 -11.09 11.97
C TYR A 36 -8.06 -10.83 11.29
N GLY A 37 -8.83 -11.90 11.04
CA GLY A 37 -10.12 -11.83 10.36
C GLY A 37 -11.30 -11.22 11.13
N ARG A 38 -11.08 -10.74 12.36
CA ARG A 38 -12.16 -10.17 13.19
C ARG A 38 -12.53 -8.73 12.81
N VAL A 39 -11.63 -8.02 12.12
CA VAL A 39 -11.81 -6.60 11.79
C VAL A 39 -12.73 -6.43 10.59
N LYS A 40 -12.55 -7.26 9.55
CA LYS A 40 -13.38 -7.24 8.34
C LYS A 40 -13.34 -8.61 7.66
N ARG A 41 -14.52 -9.13 7.32
CA ARG A 41 -14.66 -10.45 6.66
C ARG A 41 -13.95 -10.44 5.31
N GLY A 42 -13.20 -11.50 4.99
CA GLY A 42 -12.49 -11.65 3.72
C GLY A 42 -11.13 -10.96 3.65
N PHE A 43 -10.70 -10.29 4.73
CA PHE A 43 -9.37 -9.67 4.84
C PHE A 43 -8.49 -10.34 5.90
N ALA A 44 -8.89 -11.51 6.40
CA ALA A 44 -7.97 -12.34 7.18
C ALA A 44 -6.81 -12.77 6.29
N LYS A 45 -5.62 -12.96 6.87
CA LYS A 45 -4.47 -13.50 6.13
C LYS A 45 -4.82 -14.74 5.29
N LYS A 46 -5.51 -15.72 5.90
CA LYS A 46 -5.93 -16.96 5.22
C LYS A 46 -6.88 -16.71 4.04
N ASP A 47 -7.77 -15.73 4.16
CA ASP A 47 -8.71 -15.40 3.10
C ASP A 47 -7.96 -14.78 1.91
N LEU A 48 -6.97 -13.91 2.17
CA LEU A 48 -6.16 -13.27 1.14
C LEU A 48 -5.16 -14.24 0.48
N GLU A 49 -4.62 -15.21 1.24
CA GLU A 49 -3.81 -16.31 0.68
C GLU A 49 -4.63 -17.13 -0.33
N VAL A 50 -5.90 -17.43 -0.01
CA VAL A 50 -6.79 -18.15 -0.93
C VAL A 50 -7.17 -17.30 -2.13
N LEU A 51 -7.45 -16.01 -1.92
CA LEU A 51 -7.92 -15.10 -2.96
C LEU A 51 -6.84 -14.75 -3.98
N LEU A 52 -5.61 -14.47 -3.52
CA LEU A 52 -4.56 -13.88 -4.35
C LEU A 52 -3.42 -14.84 -4.68
N GLY A 53 -3.31 -15.98 -3.98
CA GLY A 53 -2.26 -16.97 -4.20
C GLY A 53 -0.85 -16.38 -4.10
N ASP A 54 -0.04 -16.61 -5.13
CA ASP A 54 1.35 -16.13 -5.22
C ASP A 54 1.47 -14.59 -5.27
N ASN A 55 0.37 -13.88 -5.51
CA ASN A 55 0.34 -12.41 -5.48
C ASN A 55 0.11 -11.85 -4.07
N TYR A 56 0.20 -12.67 -3.01
CA TYR A 56 0.09 -12.21 -1.63
C TYR A 56 1.28 -12.64 -0.78
N GLU A 57 1.88 -11.68 -0.08
CA GLU A 57 2.87 -11.92 0.96
C GLU A 57 2.59 -11.11 2.22
N TRP A 58 2.86 -11.68 3.40
CA TRP A 58 2.72 -10.97 4.67
C TRP A 58 4.07 -10.58 5.26
N TRP A 59 4.35 -9.29 5.34
CA TRP A 59 5.62 -8.73 5.83
C TRP A 59 5.44 -7.89 7.11
N GLY A 60 4.31 -8.03 7.80
CA GLY A 60 4.00 -7.26 9.02
C GLY A 60 4.94 -7.47 10.21
N LYS A 61 5.84 -8.45 10.16
CA LYS A 61 6.92 -8.62 11.17
C LYS A 61 7.97 -7.49 11.10
N GLU A 62 8.27 -7.02 9.89
CA GLU A 62 9.35 -6.06 9.62
C GLU A 62 8.83 -4.68 9.23
N LEU A 63 7.56 -4.60 8.83
CA LEU A 63 6.90 -3.40 8.28
C LEU A 63 5.64 -3.01 9.04
N GLY A 64 5.28 -3.73 10.09
CA GLY A 64 4.08 -3.42 10.86
C GLY A 64 4.32 -2.36 11.94
N GLY A 65 3.28 -1.58 12.26
CA GLY A 65 3.35 -0.52 13.27
C GLY A 65 3.43 -0.96 14.74
N MET A 66 3.34 -2.26 15.04
CA MET A 66 3.46 -2.81 16.40
C MET A 66 4.78 -3.57 16.60
N GLY A 67 5.24 -3.68 17.84
CA GLY A 67 6.46 -4.45 18.19
C GLY A 67 7.73 -3.68 17.83
N ALA A 68 8.58 -4.27 16.98
CA ALA A 68 9.81 -3.62 16.51
C ALA A 68 9.56 -2.44 15.55
N GLY A 69 8.31 -2.25 15.12
CA GLY A 69 7.94 -1.20 14.17
C GLY A 69 8.45 -1.49 12.75
N VAL A 70 8.46 -0.43 11.93
CA VAL A 70 9.07 -0.49 10.59
C VAL A 70 10.59 -0.51 10.74
N THR A 71 11.20 -1.61 10.31
CA THR A 71 12.65 -1.82 10.40
C THR A 71 13.37 -1.34 9.15
N ALA A 72 14.64 -0.94 9.29
CA ALA A 72 15.49 -0.58 8.15
C ALA A 72 15.60 -1.74 7.14
N ALA A 73 15.76 -2.98 7.62
CA ALA A 73 15.82 -4.17 6.77
C ALA A 73 14.54 -4.38 5.95
N GLY A 74 13.37 -4.11 6.54
CA GLY A 74 12.09 -4.16 5.82
C GLY A 74 11.99 -3.10 4.72
N LEU A 75 12.45 -1.87 5.00
CA LEU A 75 12.52 -0.80 4.00
C LEU A 75 13.53 -1.11 2.88
N ASP A 76 14.71 -1.62 3.23
CA ASP A 76 15.73 -2.05 2.25
C ASP A 76 15.19 -3.17 1.36
N ARG A 77 14.47 -4.14 1.94
CA ARG A 77 13.80 -5.21 1.18
C ARG A 77 12.80 -4.63 0.19
N LEU A 78 11.92 -3.72 0.64
CA LEU A 78 10.99 -3.02 -0.24
C LEU A 78 11.72 -2.19 -1.30
N GLY A 79 12.84 -1.55 -0.99
CA GLY A 79 13.61 -0.78 -1.94
C GLY A 79 14.32 -1.63 -3.01
N ALA A 80 14.80 -2.82 -2.63
CA ALA A 80 15.55 -3.71 -3.50
C ALA A 80 14.65 -4.53 -4.44
N ASP A 81 13.40 -4.82 -4.05
CA ASP A 81 12.46 -5.62 -4.84
C ASP A 81 12.23 -5.02 -6.24
N LYS A 82 12.18 -5.84 -7.27
CA LYS A 82 12.04 -5.37 -8.66
C LYS A 82 10.62 -5.44 -9.19
N ARG A 83 9.71 -6.09 -8.46
CA ARG A 83 8.29 -6.21 -8.80
C ARG A 83 7.55 -4.89 -8.58
N ASP A 84 6.38 -4.79 -9.19
CA ASP A 84 5.37 -3.81 -8.81
C ASP A 84 4.67 -4.34 -7.56
N LEU A 85 4.64 -3.52 -6.50
CA LEU A 85 4.15 -3.93 -5.19
C LEU A 85 2.94 -3.09 -4.80
N MET A 86 2.02 -3.67 -4.02
CA MET A 86 0.95 -2.93 -3.36
C MET A 86 1.02 -3.17 -1.85
N LEU A 87 1.27 -2.12 -1.08
CA LEU A 87 1.35 -2.21 0.39
C LEU A 87 -0.04 -2.00 0.99
N MET A 88 -0.52 -2.98 1.75
CA MET A 88 -1.87 -2.92 2.35
C MET A 88 -1.80 -2.67 3.85
N CYS A 89 -2.52 -1.63 4.30
CA CYS A 89 -2.74 -1.32 5.73
C CYS A 89 -4.24 -1.20 6.05
N GLN A 90 -4.58 -1.06 7.33
CA GLN A 90 -5.95 -0.91 7.80
C GLN A 90 -6.56 0.44 7.44
N GLU A 91 -5.93 1.55 7.84
CA GLU A 91 -6.53 2.89 7.71
C GLU A 91 -6.80 3.27 6.24
N HIS A 92 -8.01 3.77 5.98
CA HIS A 92 -8.41 4.30 4.69
C HIS A 92 -7.50 5.46 4.25
N SER A 93 -7.48 6.54 5.06
CA SER A 93 -6.74 7.75 4.75
C SER A 93 -5.22 7.56 4.98
N PRO A 94 -4.37 7.80 3.96
CA PRO A 94 -2.92 7.73 4.13
C PRO A 94 -2.38 8.85 5.03
N ALA A 95 -2.97 10.05 5.03
CA ALA A 95 -2.49 11.20 5.78
C ALA A 95 -2.40 10.93 7.30
N SER A 96 -3.30 10.11 7.82
CA SER A 96 -3.36 9.71 9.23
C SER A 96 -2.76 8.33 9.51
N CYS A 97 -2.12 7.70 8.52
CA CYS A 97 -1.68 6.31 8.61
C CYS A 97 -0.16 6.20 8.73
N HIS A 98 0.30 5.23 9.50
CA HIS A 98 1.72 4.89 9.57
C HIS A 98 2.29 4.39 8.22
N ARG A 99 1.43 3.90 7.31
CA ARG A 99 1.78 3.54 5.93
C ARG A 99 2.37 4.72 5.17
N HIS A 100 1.92 5.94 5.42
CA HIS A 100 2.46 7.13 4.79
C HIS A 100 3.73 7.59 5.49
N HIS A 101 3.65 7.84 6.80
CA HIS A 101 4.77 8.44 7.56
C HIS A 101 5.97 7.49 7.76
N MET A 102 5.73 6.21 8.04
CA MET A 102 6.78 5.25 8.41
C MET A 102 7.27 4.40 7.24
N ILE A 103 6.52 4.34 6.13
CA ILE A 103 6.87 3.51 4.97
C ILE A 103 6.93 4.36 3.70
N GLY A 104 5.85 5.04 3.35
CA GLY A 104 5.71 5.80 2.10
C GLY A 104 6.76 6.89 1.94
N VAL A 105 6.88 7.80 2.91
CA VAL A 105 7.86 8.89 2.88
C VAL A 105 9.31 8.35 2.86
N PRO A 106 9.74 7.46 3.78
CA PRO A 106 11.09 6.89 3.71
C PRO A 106 11.41 6.17 2.40
N LEU A 107 10.44 5.53 1.76
CA LEU A 107 10.63 4.85 0.48
C LEU A 107 10.73 5.83 -0.69
N ALA A 108 9.88 6.85 -0.71
CA ALA A 108 9.89 7.90 -1.72
C ALA A 108 11.19 8.70 -1.70
N ASP A 109 11.72 8.98 -0.51
CA ASP A 109 12.97 9.73 -0.35
C ASP A 109 14.20 8.97 -0.83
N ARG A 110 14.19 7.63 -0.79
CA ARG A 110 15.41 6.81 -0.90
C ARG A 110 15.43 5.81 -2.04
N TYR A 111 14.29 5.31 -2.49
CA TYR A 111 14.26 4.16 -3.40
C TYR A 111 13.45 4.40 -4.67
N ARG A 112 12.17 4.77 -4.55
CA ARG A 112 11.28 4.94 -5.71
C ARG A 112 9.97 5.63 -5.33
N VAL A 113 9.28 6.14 -6.34
CA VAL A 113 7.95 6.74 -6.22
C VAL A 113 6.99 5.77 -5.51
N VAL A 114 6.31 6.29 -4.51
CA VAL A 114 5.25 5.60 -3.77
C VAL A 114 3.93 6.31 -4.01
N GLU A 115 2.91 5.56 -4.37
CA GLU A 115 1.60 6.08 -4.77
C GLU A 115 0.51 5.53 -3.84
N HIS A 116 -0.27 6.41 -3.25
CA HIS A 116 -1.39 6.07 -2.40
C HIS A 116 -2.67 6.04 -3.24
N ILE A 117 -3.28 4.87 -3.34
CA ILE A 117 -4.62 4.71 -3.93
C ILE A 117 -5.65 4.99 -2.83
N CYS A 118 -6.47 6.00 -3.05
CA CYS A 118 -7.53 6.44 -2.15
C CYS A 118 -8.83 6.56 -2.94
N GLU A 119 -9.68 5.55 -2.87
CA GLU A 119 -10.90 5.47 -3.68
C GLU A 119 -10.61 5.57 -5.18
N GLN A 120 -10.94 6.70 -5.82
CA GLN A 120 -10.71 6.97 -7.24
C GLN A 120 -9.45 7.80 -7.48
N ASP A 121 -8.78 8.26 -6.43
CA ASP A 121 -7.63 9.14 -6.54
C ASP A 121 -6.32 8.39 -6.28
N VAL A 122 -5.28 8.80 -6.99
CA VAL A 122 -3.90 8.35 -6.80
C VAL A 122 -3.04 9.56 -6.47
N VAL A 123 -2.45 9.59 -5.27
CA VAL A 123 -1.58 10.67 -4.82
C VAL A 123 -0.21 10.12 -4.44
N THR A 124 0.87 10.79 -4.87
CA THR A 124 2.22 10.35 -4.48
C THR A 124 2.49 10.65 -3.01
N ALA A 125 3.32 9.84 -2.35
CA ALA A 125 3.74 10.08 -0.98
C ALA A 125 4.47 11.43 -0.84
N THR A 126 5.27 11.81 -1.83
CA THR A 126 5.95 13.11 -1.85
C THR A 126 4.95 14.27 -1.91
N GLU A 127 3.92 14.16 -2.76
CA GLU A 127 2.90 15.18 -2.94
C GLU A 127 2.02 15.35 -1.69
N LEU A 128 1.56 14.22 -1.14
CA LEU A 128 0.77 14.24 0.09
C LEU A 128 1.58 14.82 1.25
N ALA A 129 2.87 14.47 1.36
CA ALA A 129 3.74 15.03 2.39
C ALA A 129 4.02 16.53 2.19
N ARG A 130 4.05 17.04 0.95
CA ARG A 130 4.13 18.47 0.65
C ARG A 130 2.86 19.17 1.14
N ALA A 131 1.69 18.74 0.67
CA ALA A 131 0.40 19.31 1.02
C ALA A 131 0.17 19.35 2.54
N MET A 132 0.49 18.27 3.26
CA MET A 132 0.39 18.22 4.72
C MET A 132 1.31 19.20 5.46
N ARG A 133 2.52 19.45 4.92
CA ARG A 133 3.50 20.36 5.51
C ARG A 133 3.10 21.82 5.32
N ASP A 134 2.61 22.12 4.12
CA ASP A 134 2.34 23.49 3.68
C ASP A 134 0.91 23.92 4.04
N GLY A 135 0.03 22.97 4.39
CA GLY A 135 -1.37 23.23 4.72
C GLY A 135 -2.25 23.44 3.49
N ASP A 136 -1.80 22.95 2.33
CA ASP A 136 -2.41 23.16 1.02
C ASP A 136 -3.16 21.92 0.52
N GLU A 137 -3.92 22.08 -0.55
CA GLU A 137 -4.49 20.96 -1.30
C GLU A 137 -3.39 20.16 -2.02
N TYR A 138 -3.62 18.86 -2.19
CA TYR A 138 -2.75 17.98 -2.98
C TYR A 138 -3.31 17.78 -4.38
N THR A 139 -2.43 17.57 -5.35
CA THR A 139 -2.82 17.11 -6.69
C THR A 139 -2.86 15.57 -6.73
N CYS A 140 -3.84 15.00 -7.42
CA CYS A 140 -3.96 13.57 -7.62
C CYS A 140 -4.28 13.23 -9.09
N GLU A 141 -3.99 11.98 -9.47
CA GLU A 141 -4.37 11.37 -10.74
C GLU A 141 -5.61 10.50 -10.55
N ASP A 142 -6.40 10.30 -11.61
CA ASP A 142 -7.54 9.39 -11.57
C ASP A 142 -7.06 7.93 -11.70
N LEU A 143 -7.55 7.07 -10.81
CA LEU A 143 -7.21 5.65 -10.79
C LEU A 143 -7.61 4.93 -12.09
N ALA A 144 -8.70 5.34 -12.75
CA ALA A 144 -9.11 4.78 -14.03
C ALA A 144 -8.07 5.05 -15.12
N GLU A 145 -7.54 6.28 -15.19
CA GLU A 145 -6.48 6.63 -16.14
C GLU A 145 -5.23 5.77 -15.90
N LEU A 146 -4.80 5.64 -14.64
CA LEU A 146 -3.68 4.79 -14.27
C LEU A 146 -3.88 3.32 -14.69
N LEU A 147 -5.11 2.81 -14.53
CA LEU A 147 -5.45 1.42 -14.85
C LEU A 147 -5.60 1.17 -16.36
N ASP A 148 -5.89 2.20 -17.15
CA ASP A 148 -6.02 2.11 -18.60
C ASP A 148 -4.64 2.14 -19.29
N ASP A 149 -3.67 2.88 -18.75
CA ASP A 149 -2.26 2.87 -19.18
C ASP A 149 -1.58 1.49 -19.00
N ARG A 150 -2.17 0.60 -18.22
CA ARG A 150 -1.63 -0.72 -17.84
C ARG A 150 -2.21 -1.88 -18.66
N ASN A 151 -3.17 -1.61 -19.54
CA ASN A 151 -3.92 -2.64 -20.28
C ASN A 151 -3.21 -3.08 -21.55
#